data_AF-A0A7V1PI05-F1
#
_entry.id   AF-A0A7V1PI05-F1
#
_cell.length_a   1.000
_cell.length_b   1.000
_cell.length_c   1.000
_cell.angle_alpha   90.00
_cell.angle_beta   90.00
_cell.angle_gamma   90.00
#
_symmetry.space_group_name_H-M   'P 1'
#
loop_
_entity.id
_entity.type
_entity.pdbx_description
1 polymer ?
#
loop_
_entity_poly.entity_id
_entity_poly.type
_entity_poly.pdbx_seq_one_letter_code
_entity_poly.pdbx_strand_id
1 'polypeptide(L)'
;MRKSFTLMETIMVVVVIGILSTLGIATYRQLLDNARQKVCETNLKTLETAVEMYALENDALPASLGDLKPSQVKKAYAKVMRKEGWFTKFAYFFVKLNTPREVYAQFLTYDNLDKYGAASQVFHCPADTNGGVSYGINAQLAGKRWRDISEDTWIVADCDNYTFSSSGALAYRHIKNLGVRRVALGVKKNKKIGREERRGGGGDGFYNGMVGCGGESQGGRDPGEGRGSHR
;
A
#
# COMPACT_ATOMS: atom_id res chain seq x y z
N MET A 1 13.38 27.62 -47.31
CA MET A 1 12.98 28.72 -46.40
C MET A 1 13.47 28.38 -45.01
N ARG A 2 14.43 29.14 -44.47
CA ARG A 2 14.89 28.96 -43.08
C ARG A 2 13.87 29.62 -42.16
N LYS A 3 13.25 28.85 -41.26
CA LYS A 3 12.39 29.39 -40.20
C LYS A 3 13.29 30.01 -39.15
N SER A 4 13.23 31.33 -39.01
CA SER A 4 13.87 32.06 -37.92
C SER A 4 12.94 32.03 -36.71
N PHE A 5 13.33 31.34 -35.65
CA PHE A 5 12.64 31.36 -34.36
C PHE A 5 12.82 32.76 -33.76
N THR A 6 11.75 33.39 -33.28
CA THR A 6 11.86 34.74 -32.73
C THR A 6 12.39 34.67 -31.30
N LEU A 7 13.29 35.60 -30.94
CA LEU A 7 13.86 35.66 -29.58
C LEU A 7 12.77 35.89 -28.52
N MET A 8 11.76 36.70 -28.85
CA MET A 8 10.65 37.00 -27.97
C MET A 8 9.78 35.77 -27.66
N GLU A 9 9.58 34.89 -28.64
CA GLU A 9 8.82 33.65 -28.49
C GLU A 9 9.49 32.70 -27.49
N THR A 10 10.81 32.58 -27.53
CA THR A 10 11.54 31.81 -26.53
C THR A 10 11.54 32.47 -25.15
N ILE A 11 11.68 33.81 -25.09
CA ILE A 11 11.68 34.56 -23.80
C ILE A 11 10.33 34.43 -23.09
N MET A 12 9.21 34.60 -23.79
CA MET A 12 7.89 34.44 -23.19
C MET A 12 7.68 33.03 -22.66
N VAL A 13 8.10 32.00 -23.40
CA VAL A 13 7.97 30.59 -22.98
C VAL A 13 8.75 30.31 -21.70
N VAL A 14 10.01 30.75 -21.60
CA VAL A 14 10.80 30.52 -20.37
C VAL A 14 10.27 31.31 -19.18
N VAL A 15 9.72 32.52 -19.40
CA VAL A 15 9.08 33.32 -18.35
C VAL A 15 7.82 32.61 -17.83
N VAL A 16 6.94 32.15 -18.72
CA VAL A 16 5.73 31.41 -18.33
C VAL A 16 6.09 30.10 -17.62
N ILE A 17 7.05 29.35 -18.14
CA ILE A 17 7.54 28.11 -17.49
C ILE A 17 8.14 28.42 -16.12
N GLY A 18 8.90 29.51 -15.96
CA GLY A 18 9.47 29.93 -14.68
C GLY A 18 8.41 30.23 -13.61
N ILE A 19 7.36 30.97 -13.98
CA ILE A 19 6.24 31.26 -13.09
C ILE A 19 5.48 29.97 -12.71
N LEU A 20 5.17 29.11 -13.68
CA LEU A 20 4.46 27.85 -13.40
C LEU A 20 5.31 26.88 -12.55
N SER A 21 6.62 26.84 -12.78
CA SER A 21 7.53 25.92 -12.08
C SER A 21 7.61 26.23 -10.58
N THR A 22 7.61 27.51 -10.18
CA THR A 22 7.64 27.89 -8.76
C THR A 22 6.38 27.45 -8.01
N LEU A 23 5.20 27.60 -8.60
CA LEU A 23 3.93 27.15 -8.02
C LEU A 23 3.80 25.61 -7.99
N GLY A 24 4.44 24.90 -8.93
CA GLY A 24 4.35 23.45 -9.06
C GLY A 24 4.97 22.65 -7.90
N ILE A 25 6.00 23.18 -7.23
CA ILE A 25 6.77 22.41 -6.24
C ILE A 25 5.95 22.05 -4.98
N ALA A 26 5.15 22.99 -4.47
CA ALA A 26 4.37 22.75 -3.25
C ALA A 26 3.23 21.75 -3.49
N THR A 27 2.56 21.83 -4.63
CA THR A 27 1.47 20.94 -5.01
C THR A 27 1.98 19.52 -5.34
N TYR A 28 3.20 19.39 -5.83
CA TYR A 28 3.82 18.11 -6.17
C TYR A 28 3.84 17.12 -5.00
N ARG A 29 4.27 17.55 -3.80
CA ARG A 29 4.38 16.66 -2.63
C ARG A 29 3.02 16.11 -2.20
N GLN A 30 2.01 16.98 -2.17
CA GLN A 30 0.64 16.59 -1.82
C GLN A 30 0.05 15.62 -2.85
N LEU A 31 0.31 15.85 -4.15
CA LEU A 31 -0.10 14.93 -5.21
C LEU A 31 0.55 13.55 -5.05
N LEU A 32 1.84 13.51 -4.70
CA LEU A 32 2.56 12.26 -4.48
C LEU A 32 2.02 11.46 -3.29
N ASP A 33 1.77 12.12 -2.16
CA ASP A 33 1.22 11.46 -0.97
C ASP A 33 -0.21 10.96 -1.22
N ASN A 34 -1.02 11.75 -1.93
CA ASN A 34 -2.35 11.32 -2.37
C ASN A 34 -2.27 10.11 -3.32
N ALA A 35 -1.30 10.09 -4.23
CA ALA A 35 -1.08 8.96 -5.14
C ALA A 35 -0.66 7.70 -4.37
N ARG A 36 0.30 7.80 -3.44
CA ARG A 36 0.71 6.70 -2.56
C ARG A 36 -0.46 6.14 -1.77
N GLN A 37 -1.24 7.01 -1.14
CA GLN A 37 -2.43 6.60 -0.40
C GLN A 37 -3.45 5.92 -1.31
N LYS A 38 -3.71 6.46 -2.51
CA LYS A 38 -4.63 5.87 -3.47
C LYS A 38 -4.19 4.47 -3.92
N VAL A 39 -2.89 4.24 -4.08
CA VAL A 39 -2.33 2.90 -4.34
C VAL A 39 -2.58 1.98 -3.15
N CYS A 40 -2.30 2.40 -1.91
CA CYS A 40 -2.56 1.54 -0.73
C CYS A 40 -4.05 1.22 -0.53
N GLU A 41 -4.95 2.19 -0.74
CA GLU A 41 -6.40 1.96 -0.73
C GLU A 41 -6.82 0.93 -1.79
N THR A 42 -6.20 0.97 -2.98
CA THR A 42 -6.48 0.02 -4.06
C THR A 42 -5.92 -1.37 -3.76
N ASN A 43 -4.76 -1.44 -3.10
CA ASN A 43 -4.17 -2.69 -2.63
C ASN A 43 -5.08 -3.36 -1.59
N LEU A 44 -5.60 -2.61 -0.61
CA LEU A 44 -6.57 -3.12 0.37
C LEU A 44 -7.82 -3.72 -0.30
N LYS A 45 -8.41 -3.02 -1.28
CA LYS A 45 -9.55 -3.55 -2.05
C LYS A 45 -9.19 -4.83 -2.80
N THR A 46 -7.99 -4.88 -3.37
CA THR A 46 -7.49 -6.05 -4.08
C THR A 46 -7.36 -7.24 -3.13
N LEU A 47 -6.79 -7.03 -1.94
CA LEU A 47 -6.65 -8.08 -0.93
C LEU A 47 -7.99 -8.57 -0.42
N GLU A 48 -8.94 -7.68 -0.13
CA GLU A 48 -10.29 -8.08 0.25
C GLU A 48 -10.97 -8.92 -0.82
N THR A 49 -10.87 -8.52 -2.09
CA THR A 49 -11.46 -9.28 -3.20
C THR A 49 -10.73 -10.63 -3.40
N ALA A 50 -9.44 -10.72 -3.09
CA ALA A 50 -8.71 -12.00 -3.09
C ALA A 50 -9.16 -12.92 -1.95
N VAL A 51 -9.36 -12.36 -0.74
CA VAL A 51 -9.90 -13.07 0.42
C VAL A 51 -11.34 -13.54 0.16
N GLU A 52 -12.18 -12.72 -0.47
CA GLU A 52 -13.53 -13.10 -0.92
C GLU A 52 -13.47 -14.33 -1.85
N MET A 53 -12.55 -14.34 -2.81
CA MET A 53 -12.37 -15.49 -3.70
C MET A 53 -11.84 -16.73 -2.98
N TYR A 54 -10.90 -16.57 -2.03
CA TYR A 54 -10.46 -17.68 -1.19
C TYR A 54 -11.63 -18.29 -0.41
N ALA A 55 -12.46 -17.45 0.20
CA ALA A 55 -13.62 -17.91 0.97
C ALA A 55 -14.67 -18.61 0.10
N LEU A 56 -14.83 -18.20 -1.17
CA LEU A 56 -15.68 -18.91 -2.13
C LEU A 56 -15.12 -20.30 -2.51
N GLU A 57 -13.80 -20.46 -2.55
CA GLU A 57 -13.15 -21.73 -2.90
C GLU A 57 -13.10 -22.72 -1.72
N ASN A 58 -12.92 -22.23 -0.49
CA ASN A 58 -12.67 -23.07 0.69
C ASN A 58 -13.81 -23.07 1.72
N ASP A 59 -14.88 -22.30 1.50
CA ASP A 59 -15.99 -22.03 2.45
C ASP A 59 -15.50 -21.54 3.83
N ALA A 60 -14.31 -20.95 3.88
CA ALA A 60 -13.65 -20.47 5.09
C ALA A 60 -12.70 -19.31 4.74
N LEU A 61 -12.54 -18.34 5.65
CA LEU A 61 -11.51 -17.30 5.50
C LEU A 61 -10.11 -17.84 5.79
N PRO A 62 -9.08 -17.31 5.10
CA PRO A 62 -7.70 -17.69 5.35
C PRO A 62 -7.25 -17.23 6.74
N ALA A 63 -6.30 -17.94 7.34
CA ALA A 63 -5.74 -17.58 8.64
C ALA A 63 -4.74 -16.42 8.52
N SER A 64 -4.08 -16.33 7.37
CA SER A 64 -3.09 -15.31 7.03
C SER A 64 -3.24 -14.87 5.59
N LEU A 65 -2.83 -13.63 5.27
CA LEU A 65 -2.71 -13.20 3.87
C LEU A 65 -1.70 -14.04 3.08
N GLY A 66 -0.75 -14.71 3.76
CA GLY A 66 0.18 -15.66 3.14
C GLY A 66 -0.50 -16.91 2.58
N ASP A 67 -1.73 -17.24 3.00
CA ASP A 67 -2.47 -18.41 2.49
C ASP A 67 -3.13 -18.15 1.13
N LEU A 68 -3.10 -16.90 0.65
CA LEU A 68 -3.71 -16.52 -0.62
C LEU A 68 -2.87 -17.04 -1.79
N LYS A 69 -3.54 -17.70 -2.74
CA LYS A 69 -2.88 -18.19 -3.95
C LYS A 69 -2.57 -17.01 -4.89
N PRO A 70 -1.44 -17.04 -5.63
CA PRO A 70 -1.12 -16.00 -6.62
C PRO A 70 -2.23 -15.79 -7.67
N SER A 71 -2.93 -16.86 -8.04
CA SER A 71 -4.05 -16.80 -8.99
C SER A 71 -5.24 -16.01 -8.46
N GLN A 72 -5.55 -16.11 -7.15
CA GLN A 72 -6.63 -15.35 -6.50
C GLN A 72 -6.26 -13.87 -6.48
N VAL A 73 -5.04 -13.53 -6.06
CA VAL A 73 -4.56 -12.15 -6.01
C VAL A 73 -4.52 -11.50 -7.40
N LYS A 74 -4.03 -12.20 -8.42
CA LYS A 74 -3.96 -11.72 -9.81
C LYS A 74 -5.36 -11.43 -10.38
N LYS A 75 -6.32 -12.34 -10.18
CA LYS A 75 -7.72 -12.15 -10.58
C LYS A 75 -8.38 -10.99 -9.82
N ALA A 76 -8.10 -10.87 -8.52
CA ALA A 76 -8.64 -9.80 -7.70
C ALA A 76 -8.13 -8.43 -8.16
N TYR A 77 -6.83 -8.33 -8.43
CA TYR A 77 -6.19 -7.12 -8.93
C TYR A 77 -6.83 -6.68 -10.26
N ALA A 78 -6.95 -7.60 -11.22
CA ALA A 78 -7.60 -7.32 -12.49
C ALA A 78 -9.06 -6.86 -12.31
N LYS A 79 -9.82 -7.49 -11.40
CA LYS A 79 -11.22 -7.13 -11.10
C LYS A 79 -11.33 -5.74 -10.48
N VAL A 80 -10.43 -5.36 -9.56
CA VAL A 80 -10.41 -4.04 -8.92
C VAL A 80 -9.97 -2.97 -9.91
N MET A 81 -8.86 -3.17 -10.62
CA MET A 81 -8.32 -2.21 -11.57
C MET A 81 -9.24 -1.95 -12.77
N ARG A 82 -10.08 -2.91 -13.15
CA ARG A 82 -11.11 -2.70 -14.18
C ARG A 82 -12.26 -1.79 -13.73
N LYS A 83 -12.53 -1.74 -12.42
CA LYS A 83 -13.58 -0.88 -11.83
C LYS A 83 -13.06 0.51 -11.48
N GLU A 84 -11.77 0.63 -11.20
CA GLU A 84 -11.15 1.90 -10.82
C GLU A 84 -10.98 2.85 -12.02
N GLY A 85 -11.10 4.15 -11.75
CA GLY A 85 -11.02 5.20 -12.77
C GLY A 85 -9.60 5.48 -13.26
N TRP A 86 -9.49 6.37 -14.25
CA TRP A 86 -8.19 6.75 -14.83
C TRP A 86 -7.23 7.38 -13.80
N PHE A 87 -7.74 8.12 -12.81
CA PHE A 87 -6.95 8.71 -11.73
C PHE A 87 -6.21 7.65 -10.88
N THR A 88 -6.79 6.47 -10.69
CA THR A 88 -6.11 5.37 -9.98
C THR A 88 -4.91 4.90 -10.80
N LYS A 89 -5.09 4.70 -12.12
CA LYS A 89 -3.98 4.33 -13.03
C LYS A 89 -2.87 5.39 -13.03
N PHE A 90 -3.25 6.66 -13.05
CA PHE A 90 -2.30 7.76 -12.92
C PHE A 90 -1.55 7.72 -11.59
N ALA A 91 -2.22 7.42 -10.47
CA ALA A 91 -1.56 7.27 -9.17
C ALA A 91 -0.48 6.17 -9.19
N TYR A 92 -0.79 4.99 -9.75
CA TYR A 92 0.21 3.91 -9.92
C TYR A 92 1.38 4.36 -10.80
N PHE A 93 1.11 5.03 -11.92
CA PHE A 93 2.15 5.56 -12.81
C PHE A 93 3.04 6.59 -12.10
N PHE A 94 2.43 7.54 -11.37
CA PHE A 94 3.13 8.60 -10.68
C PHE A 94 4.01 8.08 -9.55
N VAL A 95 3.49 7.13 -8.77
CA VAL A 95 4.28 6.40 -7.76
C VAL A 95 5.44 5.66 -8.42
N LYS A 96 5.20 4.92 -9.52
CA LYS A 96 6.25 4.21 -10.28
C LYS A 96 7.38 5.13 -10.75
N LEU A 97 7.07 6.36 -11.16
CA LEU A 97 8.07 7.33 -11.60
C LEU A 97 8.92 7.88 -10.46
N ASN A 98 8.35 8.01 -9.26
CA ASN A 98 9.02 8.60 -8.11
C ASN A 98 9.75 7.57 -7.24
N THR A 99 9.40 6.28 -7.36
CA THR A 99 9.96 5.20 -6.54
C THR A 99 11.14 4.51 -7.25
N PRO A 100 12.28 4.28 -6.55
CA PRO A 100 13.37 3.45 -7.07
C PRO A 100 12.89 2.04 -7.48
N ARG A 101 13.54 1.43 -8.47
CA ARG A 101 13.08 0.15 -9.04
C ARG A 101 13.03 -0.99 -8.02
N GLU A 102 13.96 -1.00 -7.06
CA GLU A 102 14.05 -2.02 -6.01
C GLU A 102 12.83 -2.00 -5.07
N VAL A 103 12.45 -0.81 -4.60
CA VAL A 103 11.25 -0.63 -3.75
C VAL A 103 9.98 -0.91 -4.54
N TYR A 104 9.93 -0.50 -5.81
CA TYR A 104 8.75 -0.73 -6.65
C TYR A 104 8.46 -2.22 -6.88
N ALA A 105 9.47 -3.09 -6.85
CA ALA A 105 9.29 -4.54 -7.01
C ALA A 105 8.43 -5.18 -5.89
N GLN A 106 8.34 -4.53 -4.73
CA GLN A 106 7.58 -5.00 -3.56
C GLN A 106 6.10 -4.58 -3.60
N PHE A 107 5.71 -3.72 -4.54
CA PHE A 107 4.33 -3.24 -4.63
C PHE A 107 3.40 -4.28 -5.27
N LEU A 108 2.15 -4.30 -4.80
CA LEU A 108 1.08 -5.12 -5.37
C LEU A 108 0.67 -4.58 -6.75
N THR A 109 1.36 -5.05 -7.80
CA THR A 109 1.06 -4.72 -9.20
C THR A 109 1.01 -5.96 -10.05
N TYR A 110 0.32 -5.90 -11.19
CA TYR A 110 0.22 -7.03 -12.10
C TYR A 110 1.61 -7.53 -12.57
N ASP A 111 2.49 -6.61 -12.96
CA ASP A 111 3.85 -6.93 -13.43
C ASP A 111 4.67 -7.65 -12.34
N ASN A 112 4.56 -7.19 -11.08
CA ASN A 112 5.29 -7.78 -9.97
C ASN A 112 4.71 -9.15 -9.58
N LEU A 113 3.37 -9.30 -9.60
CA LEU A 113 2.71 -10.58 -9.35
C LEU A 113 3.07 -11.63 -10.41
N ASP A 114 3.23 -11.22 -11.67
CA ASP A 114 3.61 -12.12 -12.76
C ASP A 114 5.08 -12.56 -12.65
N LYS A 115 5.96 -11.63 -12.26
CA LYS A 115 7.41 -11.86 -12.18
C LYS A 115 7.85 -12.57 -10.89
N TYR A 116 7.26 -12.22 -9.75
CA TYR A 116 7.68 -12.65 -8.41
C TYR A 116 6.65 -13.55 -7.72
N GLY A 117 5.47 -13.77 -8.32
CA GLY A 117 4.37 -14.48 -7.68
C GLY A 117 3.73 -13.68 -6.55
N ALA A 118 2.87 -14.34 -5.75
CA ALA A 118 2.37 -13.80 -4.49
C ALA A 118 3.23 -14.27 -3.31
N ALA A 119 4.56 -14.23 -3.47
CA ALA A 119 5.44 -14.42 -2.33
C ALA A 119 5.19 -13.30 -1.28
N SER A 120 5.57 -13.58 -0.04
CA SER A 120 5.49 -12.72 1.16
C SER A 120 5.84 -11.23 0.95
N GLN A 121 6.60 -10.92 -0.10
CA GLN A 121 7.18 -9.60 -0.37
C GLN A 121 6.32 -8.68 -1.27
N VAL A 122 5.16 -9.12 -1.78
CA VAL A 122 4.38 -8.37 -2.80
C VAL A 122 3.19 -7.56 -2.20
N PHE A 123 3.17 -7.37 -0.89
CA PHE A 123 2.11 -6.67 -0.16
C PHE A 123 2.61 -5.38 0.49
N HIS A 124 3.48 -4.64 -0.19
CA HIS A 124 4.00 -3.38 0.34
C HIS A 124 3.13 -2.19 -0.06
N CYS A 125 2.90 -1.29 0.91
CA CYS A 125 2.21 -0.01 0.71
C CYS A 125 3.26 1.07 0.34
N PRO A 126 3.09 1.82 -0.76
CA PRO A 126 4.01 2.92 -1.08
C PRO A 126 4.13 4.04 -0.05
N ALA A 127 3.26 4.10 0.96
CA ALA A 127 3.34 5.03 2.09
C ALA A 127 4.07 4.40 3.32
N ASP A 128 4.47 3.14 3.24
CA ASP A 128 5.26 2.47 4.25
C ASP A 128 6.74 2.81 4.10
N THR A 129 7.41 3.00 5.22
CA THR A 129 8.84 3.32 5.31
C THR A 129 9.66 2.20 5.95
N ASN A 130 9.01 1.12 6.41
CA ASN A 130 9.61 0.10 7.26
C ASN A 130 10.14 -1.11 6.46
N GLY A 131 9.88 -1.16 5.15
CA GLY A 131 10.39 -2.19 4.23
C GLY A 131 9.81 -3.61 4.44
N GLY A 132 8.80 -3.77 5.29
CA GLY A 132 8.17 -5.04 5.61
C GLY A 132 6.80 -5.24 4.96
N VAL A 133 6.04 -6.18 5.52
CA VAL A 133 4.62 -6.37 5.19
C VAL A 133 3.85 -5.12 5.57
N SER A 134 2.96 -4.63 4.72
CA SER A 134 2.17 -3.41 5.03
C SER A 134 0.70 -3.67 5.30
N TYR A 135 0.22 -4.91 5.12
CA TYR A 135 -1.18 -5.29 5.31
C TYR A 135 -1.31 -6.59 6.10
N GLY A 136 -2.36 -6.68 6.90
CA GLY A 136 -2.71 -7.90 7.63
C GLY A 136 -4.20 -8.21 7.52
N ILE A 137 -4.57 -9.47 7.73
CA ILE A 137 -5.96 -9.93 7.85
C ILE A 137 -6.37 -10.06 9.32
N ASN A 138 -7.63 -9.82 9.64
CA ASN A 138 -8.13 -9.99 11.00
C ASN A 138 -8.06 -11.47 11.42
N ALA A 139 -7.21 -11.78 12.41
CA ALA A 139 -6.95 -13.15 12.88
C ALA A 139 -8.21 -13.83 13.45
N GLN A 140 -9.18 -13.05 13.95
CA GLN A 140 -10.44 -13.56 14.50
C GLN A 140 -11.38 -14.12 13.41
N LEU A 141 -11.09 -13.85 12.15
CA LEU A 141 -11.89 -14.31 11.01
C LEU A 141 -11.44 -15.68 10.50
N ALA A 142 -10.25 -16.14 10.88
CA ALA A 142 -9.69 -17.41 10.43
C ALA A 142 -10.71 -18.56 10.58
N GLY A 143 -10.98 -19.28 9.50
CA GLY A 143 -11.90 -20.41 9.49
C GLY A 143 -13.40 -20.06 9.54
N LYS A 144 -13.79 -18.80 9.74
CA LYS A 144 -15.22 -18.40 9.65
C LYS A 144 -15.70 -18.43 8.20
N ARG A 145 -17.01 -18.57 8.00
CA ARG A 145 -17.59 -18.41 6.65
C ARG A 145 -17.79 -16.93 6.36
N TRP A 146 -17.67 -16.53 5.08
CA TRP A 146 -17.88 -15.14 4.65
C TRP A 146 -19.26 -14.58 5.06
N ARG A 147 -20.28 -15.44 5.07
CA ARG A 147 -21.66 -15.08 5.44
C ARG A 147 -21.81 -14.71 6.92
N ASP A 148 -20.98 -15.26 7.79
CA ASP A 148 -21.11 -15.14 9.25
C ASP A 148 -20.43 -13.87 9.82
N ILE A 149 -19.73 -13.11 8.97
CA ILE A 149 -19.04 -11.89 9.36
C ILE A 149 -20.00 -10.70 9.30
N SER A 150 -19.93 -9.79 10.27
CA SER A 150 -20.69 -8.52 10.24
C SER A 150 -20.18 -7.56 9.16
N GLU A 151 -21.08 -6.77 8.57
CA GLU A 151 -20.77 -5.81 7.50
C GLU A 151 -19.74 -4.73 7.90
N ASP A 152 -19.67 -4.40 9.19
CA ASP A 152 -18.78 -3.36 9.71
C ASP A 152 -17.43 -3.91 10.23
N THR A 153 -17.20 -5.21 10.12
CA THR A 153 -15.95 -5.84 10.57
C THR A 153 -14.81 -5.57 9.59
N TRP A 154 -13.67 -5.15 10.13
CA TRP A 154 -12.41 -5.02 9.37
C TRP A 154 -11.93 -6.41 8.92
N ILE A 155 -11.74 -6.57 7.61
CA ILE A 155 -11.22 -7.80 7.01
C ILE A 155 -9.71 -7.69 6.86
N VAL A 156 -9.25 -6.69 6.11
CA VAL A 156 -7.84 -6.41 5.84
C VAL A 156 -7.54 -4.97 6.22
N ALA A 157 -6.40 -4.70 6.84
CA ALA A 157 -6.01 -3.36 7.26
C ALA A 157 -4.49 -3.18 7.26
N ASP A 158 -4.05 -1.93 7.41
CA ASP A 158 -2.64 -1.59 7.51
C ASP A 158 -2.02 -2.20 8.76
N CYS A 159 -0.94 -2.92 8.56
CA CYS A 159 -0.33 -3.76 9.58
C CYS A 159 1.13 -4.03 9.22
N ASP A 160 2.01 -4.18 10.21
CA ASP A 160 3.40 -4.58 9.96
C ASP A 160 3.56 -6.12 9.98
N ASN A 161 2.44 -6.84 10.11
CA ASN A 161 2.33 -8.31 10.13
C ASN A 161 1.19 -8.80 9.22
N TYR A 162 1.21 -10.08 8.84
CA TYR A 162 0.15 -10.68 7.99
C TYR A 162 -1.21 -10.79 8.69
N THR A 163 -1.26 -10.61 10.01
CA THR A 163 -2.49 -10.70 10.79
C THR A 163 -2.58 -9.59 11.84
N PHE A 164 -3.80 -9.23 12.22
CA PHE A 164 -4.09 -8.30 13.32
C PHE A 164 -5.26 -8.76 14.16
N SER A 165 -5.30 -8.34 15.43
CA SER A 165 -6.33 -8.76 16.40
C SER A 165 -7.29 -7.64 16.82
N SER A 166 -6.93 -6.37 16.61
CA SER A 166 -7.79 -5.23 16.96
C SER A 166 -7.46 -3.98 16.13
N SER A 167 -8.44 -3.07 15.97
CA SER A 167 -8.25 -1.79 15.25
C SER A 167 -7.27 -0.84 15.95
N GLY A 168 -7.14 -0.96 17.28
CA GLY A 168 -6.18 -0.17 18.05
C GLY A 168 -4.72 -0.55 17.78
N ALA A 169 -4.48 -1.76 17.26
CA ALA A 169 -3.15 -2.27 16.96
C ALA A 169 -2.70 -1.96 15.52
N LEU A 170 -3.47 -1.27 14.68
CA LEU A 170 -3.10 -1.07 13.26
C LEU A 170 -1.87 -0.18 13.06
N ALA A 171 -1.24 -0.28 11.89
CA ALA A 171 -0.11 0.56 11.50
C ALA A 171 -0.61 1.92 10.97
N TYR A 172 -0.41 2.99 11.75
CA TYR A 172 -0.84 4.36 11.40
C TYR A 172 0.15 5.05 10.45
N ARG A 173 0.27 4.56 9.22
CA ARG A 173 1.26 5.03 8.23
C ARG A 173 0.79 6.18 7.35
N HIS A 174 -0.52 6.39 7.23
CA HIS A 174 -1.08 7.42 6.35
C HIS A 174 -1.25 8.77 7.04
N ILE A 175 -1.25 9.82 6.24
CA ILE A 175 -1.37 11.21 6.69
C ILE A 175 -2.73 11.76 6.27
N LYS A 176 -3.38 12.48 7.19
CA LYS A 176 -4.63 13.21 6.95
C LYS A 176 -4.50 14.66 7.43
N ASN A 177 -5.29 15.56 6.83
CA ASN A 177 -5.32 16.99 7.15
C ASN A 177 -3.92 17.64 7.08
N LEU A 178 -3.24 17.52 5.93
CA LEU A 178 -1.93 18.13 5.68
C LEU A 178 -0.85 17.79 6.75
N GLY A 179 -0.72 16.52 7.15
CA GLY A 179 0.34 16.13 8.09
C GLY A 179 -0.06 16.08 9.56
N VAL A 180 -1.23 16.63 9.91
CA VAL A 180 -1.60 16.83 11.32
C VAL A 180 -2.06 15.54 12.00
N ARG A 181 -2.69 14.62 11.27
CA ARG A 181 -3.19 13.35 11.83
C ARG A 181 -2.60 12.16 11.10
N ARG A 182 -2.23 11.14 11.87
CA ARG A 182 -1.88 9.81 11.36
C ARG A 182 -3.10 8.90 11.39
N VAL A 183 -3.33 8.18 10.31
CA VAL A 183 -4.45 7.26 10.16
C VAL A 183 -3.97 5.91 9.64
N ALA A 184 -4.66 4.85 10.07
CA ALA A 184 -4.56 3.54 9.45
C ALA A 184 -5.73 3.37 8.47
N LEU A 185 -5.46 2.75 7.33
CA LEU A 185 -6.46 2.34 6.36
C LEU A 185 -6.81 0.87 6.54
N GLY A 186 -8.00 0.53 6.09
CA GLY A 186 -8.42 -0.85 5.98
C GLY A 186 -9.75 -0.95 5.23
N VAL A 187 -10.17 -2.18 4.99
CA VAL A 187 -11.39 -2.49 4.27
C VAL A 187 -12.28 -3.37 5.14
N LYS A 188 -13.53 -2.94 5.27
CA LYS A 188 -14.59 -3.69 5.95
C LYS A 188 -15.32 -4.60 4.98
N LYS A 189 -16.07 -5.60 5.49
CA LYS A 189 -16.82 -6.56 4.65
C LYS A 189 -17.70 -5.90 3.59
N ASN A 190 -18.34 -4.79 3.93
CA ASN A 190 -19.17 -4.01 3.02
C ASN A 190 -18.39 -3.29 1.88
N LYS A 191 -17.12 -3.64 1.67
CA LYS A 191 -16.19 -3.06 0.68
C LYS A 191 -15.93 -1.56 0.86
N LYS A 192 -16.30 -1.00 2.01
CA LYS A 192 -15.96 0.39 2.36
C LYS A 192 -14.55 0.43 2.92
N ILE A 193 -13.76 1.35 2.37
CA ILE A 193 -12.49 1.74 2.97
C ILE A 193 -12.79 2.54 4.23
N GLY A 194 -12.36 2.02 5.37
CA GLY A 194 -12.39 2.73 6.63
C GLY A 194 -11.06 3.43 6.88
N ARG A 195 -11.10 4.46 7.74
CA ARG A 195 -9.90 5.09 8.29
C ARG A 195 -10.01 5.11 9.80
N GLU A 196 -9.04 4.52 10.48
CA GLU A 196 -8.93 4.57 11.93
C GLU A 196 -7.95 5.70 12.31
N GLU A 197 -8.39 6.63 13.14
CA GLU A 197 -7.54 7.68 13.69
C GLU A 197 -7.04 7.24 15.07
N ARG A 198 -5.77 7.48 15.38
CA ARG A 198 -5.26 7.23 16.72
C ARG A 198 -5.90 8.25 17.68
N ARG A 199 -6.80 7.80 18.57
CA ARG A 199 -7.27 8.64 19.68
C ARG A 199 -6.05 9.03 20.53
N GLY A 200 -5.82 10.32 20.67
CA GLY A 200 -4.49 10.89 20.89
C GLY A 200 -3.77 10.45 22.17
N GLY A 201 -2.45 10.40 22.08
CA GLY A 201 -1.55 10.67 23.20
C GLY A 201 -0.76 11.93 22.85
N GLY A 202 -0.99 13.02 23.59
CA GLY A 202 -0.09 14.17 23.56
C GLY A 202 1.27 13.74 24.11
N GLY A 203 2.34 14.22 23.46
CA GLY A 203 3.72 13.94 23.87
C GLY A 203 4.54 13.36 22.72
N ASP A 204 5.24 14.24 22.01
CA ASP A 204 6.63 14.09 21.58
C ASP A 204 7.11 12.64 21.39
N GLY A 205 6.62 12.02 20.32
CA GLY A 205 7.01 10.68 19.91
C GLY A 205 7.19 10.60 18.40
N PHE A 206 7.89 11.58 17.82
CA PHE A 206 8.16 11.65 16.37
C PHE A 206 9.05 10.50 15.84
N TYR A 207 9.54 9.60 16.71
CA TYR A 207 10.53 8.57 16.37
C TYR A 207 10.36 7.22 17.07
N ASN A 208 9.21 6.90 17.68
CA ASN A 208 8.98 5.55 18.20
C ASN A 208 8.12 4.73 17.24
N GLY A 209 8.76 3.71 16.66
CA GLY A 209 8.26 2.85 15.60
C GLY A 209 6.84 2.31 15.84
N MET A 210 5.98 2.27 14.82
CA MET A 210 6.15 1.41 13.64
C MET A 210 6.06 -0.09 13.96
N VAL A 211 5.44 -0.46 15.08
CA VAL A 211 4.97 -1.84 15.27
C VAL A 211 3.46 -1.83 15.33
N GLY A 212 2.83 -1.67 14.16
CA GLY A 212 1.44 -1.97 13.95
C GLY A 212 1.26 -3.48 13.92
N CYS A 213 0.40 -3.97 14.81
CA CYS A 213 -0.01 -5.35 15.02
C CYS A 213 1.13 -6.17 15.61
N GLY A 214 1.18 -6.29 16.94
CA GLY A 214 2.26 -6.93 17.66
C GLY A 214 2.81 -8.21 17.03
N GLY A 215 4.11 -8.18 16.77
CA GLY A 215 4.99 -9.30 16.48
C GLY A 215 6.39 -8.71 16.42
N GLU A 216 7.27 -9.12 17.33
CA GLU A 216 8.68 -8.71 17.36
C GLU A 216 9.26 -8.79 15.95
N SER A 217 10.04 -7.76 15.58
CA SER A 217 10.86 -7.74 14.38
C SER A 217 11.63 -9.06 14.28
N GLN A 218 11.14 -10.02 13.49
CA GLN A 218 11.93 -11.22 13.21
C GLN A 218 13.09 -10.75 12.34
N GLY A 219 14.24 -10.52 12.98
CA GLY A 219 15.52 -10.43 12.30
C GLY A 219 15.63 -11.63 11.38
N GLY A 220 15.60 -11.36 10.07
CA GLY A 220 15.78 -12.37 9.04
C GLY A 220 17.09 -13.09 9.30
N ARG A 221 16.99 -14.34 9.73
CA ARG A 221 18.09 -15.29 9.61
C ARG A 221 18.09 -15.72 8.16
N ASP A 222 19.01 -15.17 7.37
CA ASP A 222 19.33 -15.70 6.04
C ASP A 222 19.79 -17.17 6.19
N PRO A 223 19.16 -18.13 5.50
CA PRO A 223 19.69 -19.48 5.42
C PRO A 223 20.69 -19.52 4.26
N GLY A 224 21.94 -19.13 4.52
CA GLY A 224 22.92 -19.14 3.44
C GLY A 224 24.29 -18.58 3.73
N GLU A 225 24.97 -19.03 4.79
CA GLU A 225 26.43 -18.89 4.81
C GLU A 225 27.09 -20.10 5.47
N GLY A 226 27.66 -20.95 4.63
CA GLY A 226 28.43 -22.12 5.03
C GLY A 226 29.67 -21.71 5.78
N ARG A 227 29.90 -22.38 6.92
CA ARG A 227 31.15 -22.30 7.67
C ARG A 227 32.32 -22.79 6.80
N GLY A 228 33.17 -21.87 6.37
CA GLY A 228 34.55 -22.15 5.97
C GLY A 228 35.49 -21.78 7.12
N SER A 229 35.89 -22.79 7.89
CA SER A 229 36.84 -22.64 9.00
C SER A 229 38.26 -22.37 8.46
N HIS A 230 38.86 -21.26 8.88
CA HIS A 230 40.31 -21.08 8.85
C HIS A 230 40.96 -21.99 9.90
N ARG A 231 41.76 -22.96 9.44
CA ARG A 231 43.00 -23.41 10.07
C ARG A 231 43.82 -24.17 9.04
#